data_AF-A0A5A5S6V8-F1
#
_entry.id   AF-A0A5A5S6V8-F1
#
_cell.length_a   1.000
_cell.length_b   1.000
_cell.length_c   1.000
_cell.angle_alpha   90.00
_cell.angle_beta   90.00
_cell.angle_gamma   90.00
#
_symmetry.space_group_name_H-M   'P 1'
#
loop_
_entity.id
_entity.type
_entity.pdbx_description
1 polymer ?
#
loop_
_entity_poly.entity_id
_entity_poly.type
_entity_poly.pdbx_seq_one_letter_code
_entity_poly.pdbx_strand_id
1 'polypeptide(L)'
;MPFCPPVIDDKIEELYRESLVLREKLSLAVDKKRRETIERDLEVIYRLIAEYSQMGANMTIEGETPENLVRLQHLEDLSTSLSPTGKLIVLK
;
A
#
# COMPACT_ATOMS: atom_id res chain seq x y z
N MET A 1 -20.75 9.93 -10.47
CA MET A 1 -19.92 8.94 -9.75
C MET A 1 -18.74 9.69 -9.16
N PRO A 2 -18.38 9.42 -7.89
CA PRO A 2 -17.16 9.98 -7.36
C PRO A 2 -15.97 9.47 -8.21
N PHE A 3 -15.17 10.40 -8.75
CA PHE A 3 -14.00 10.12 -9.58
C PHE A 3 -12.77 9.97 -8.67
N CYS A 4 -12.37 8.74 -8.36
CA CYS A 4 -11.01 8.50 -7.88
C CYS A 4 -10.04 8.88 -9.00
N PRO A 5 -8.95 9.60 -8.70
CA PRO A 5 -7.91 9.84 -9.70
C PRO A 5 -7.31 8.49 -10.15
N PRO A 6 -7.03 8.31 -11.45
CA PRO A 6 -6.56 7.03 -12.00
C PRO A 6 -5.28 6.52 -11.32
N VAL A 7 -4.42 7.43 -10.85
CA VAL A 7 -3.19 7.10 -10.11
C VAL A 7 -3.47 6.38 -8.78
N ILE A 8 -4.57 6.71 -8.09
CA ILE A 8 -4.96 6.01 -6.85
C ILE A 8 -5.48 4.62 -7.15
N ASP A 9 -6.32 4.49 -8.17
CA ASP A 9 -6.89 3.20 -8.56
C ASP A 9 -5.79 2.23 -9.01
N ASP A 10 -4.81 2.71 -9.80
CA ASP A 10 -3.64 1.93 -10.21
C ASP A 10 -2.83 1.44 -8.99
N LYS A 11 -2.65 2.29 -7.96
CA LYS A 11 -1.92 1.93 -6.74
C LYS A 11 -2.66 0.92 -5.87
N ILE A 12 -3.98 1.06 -5.76
CA ILE A 12 -4.82 0.08 -5.05
C ILE A 12 -4.74 -1.27 -5.78
N GLU A 13 -4.78 -1.28 -7.11
CA GLU A 13 -4.67 -2.50 -7.90
C GLU A 13 -3.29 -3.17 -7.73
N GLU A 14 -2.21 -2.39 -7.75
CA GLU A 14 -0.84 -2.86 -7.51
C GLU A 14 -0.71 -3.54 -6.14
N LEU A 15 -1.13 -2.86 -5.07
CA LEU A 15 -1.14 -3.39 -3.70
C LEU A 15 -2.02 -4.65 -3.58
N TYR A 16 -3.16 -4.67 -4.27
CA TYR A 16 -4.04 -5.83 -4.27
C TYR A 16 -3.35 -7.05 -4.92
N ARG A 17 -2.67 -6.86 -6.06
CA ARG A 17 -1.90 -7.92 -6.72
C ARG A 17 -0.78 -8.45 -5.82
N GLU A 18 -0.06 -7.57 -5.13
CA GLU A 18 0.96 -7.97 -4.14
C GLU A 18 0.36 -8.80 -2.99
N SER A 19 -0.82 -8.41 -2.48
CA SER A 19 -1.52 -9.15 -1.43
C SER A 19 -1.85 -10.58 -1.87
N LEU A 20 -2.22 -10.80 -3.14
CA LEU A 20 -2.53 -12.12 -3.66
C LEU A 20 -1.27 -13.01 -3.66
N VAL A 21 -0.13 -12.46 -4.09
CA VAL A 21 1.16 -13.18 -4.07
C VAL A 21 1.57 -13.51 -2.63
N LEU A 22 1.39 -12.60 -1.68
CA LEU A 22 1.67 -12.87 -0.27
C LEU A 22 0.74 -13.93 0.32
N ARG A 23 -0.55 -13.92 -0.02
CA ARG A 23 -1.50 -14.96 0.41
C ARG A 23 -1.12 -16.35 -0.14
N GLU A 24 -0.66 -16.42 -1.39
CA GLU A 24 -0.12 -17.66 -1.95
C GLU A 24 1.14 -18.11 -1.20
N LYS A 25 2.08 -17.19 -0.93
CA LYS A 25 3.27 -17.50 -0.11
C LYS A 25 2.91 -17.96 1.30
N LEU A 26 1.86 -17.39 1.90
CA LEU A 26 1.37 -17.75 3.24
C LEU A 26 0.77 -19.16 3.25
N SER A 27 0.04 -19.55 2.20
CA SER A 27 -0.53 -20.91 2.08
C SER A 27 0.57 -21.97 1.98
N LEU A 28 1.69 -21.64 1.33
CA LEU A 28 2.86 -22.50 1.20
C LEU A 28 3.82 -22.44 2.40
N ALA A 29 3.68 -21.45 3.28
CA ALA A 29 4.57 -21.27 4.42
C ALA A 29 4.20 -22.22 5.57
N VAL A 30 5.11 -23.16 5.86
CA VAL A 30 5.00 -24.09 6.99
C VAL A 30 5.68 -23.54 8.25
N ASP A 31 6.71 -22.72 8.08
CA ASP A 31 7.44 -22.10 9.19
C ASP A 31 6.65 -20.96 9.85
N LYS A 32 6.51 -21.02 11.17
CA LYS A 32 5.74 -20.05 11.97
C LYS A 32 6.27 -18.62 11.81
N LYS A 33 7.59 -18.43 11.85
CA LYS A 33 8.20 -17.10 11.76
C LYS A 33 7.94 -16.47 10.40
N ARG A 34 8.09 -17.25 9.32
CA ARG A 34 7.80 -16.82 7.96
C ARG A 34 6.32 -16.46 7.77
N ARG A 35 5.40 -17.25 8.34
CA ARG A 35 3.96 -16.94 8.33
C ARG A 35 3.68 -15.61 9.02
N GLU A 36 4.19 -15.41 10.22
CA GLU A 36 4.01 -14.16 10.99
C GLU A 36 4.59 -12.92 10.29
N THR A 37 5.67 -13.07 9.51
CA THR A 37 6.18 -11.98 8.66
C THR A 37 5.22 -11.67 7.53
N ILE A 38 4.78 -12.69 6.79
CA ILE A 38 3.85 -12.51 5.66
C ILE A 38 2.50 -11.94 6.13
N GLU A 39 2.01 -12.35 7.31
CA GLU A 39 0.78 -11.82 7.91
C GLU A 39 0.92 -10.34 8.26
N ARG A 40 2.08 -9.91 8.80
CA ARG A 40 2.36 -8.48 9.04
C ARG A 40 2.43 -7.70 7.73
N ASP A 41 3.11 -8.22 6.72
CA ASP A 41 3.21 -7.56 5.41
C ASP A 41 1.81 -7.39 4.78
N LEU A 42 0.96 -8.42 4.89
CA LEU A 42 -0.45 -8.36 4.47
C LEU A 42 -1.26 -7.31 5.24
N GLU A 43 -1.08 -7.21 6.56
CA GLU A 43 -1.74 -6.19 7.38
C GLU A 43 -1.37 -4.78 6.91
N VAL A 44 -0.10 -4.53 6.62
CA VAL A 44 0.35 -3.23 6.13
C VAL A 44 -0.24 -2.94 4.74
N ILE A 45 -0.24 -3.91 3.81
CA ILE A 45 -0.85 -3.74 2.49
C ILE A 45 -2.34 -3.39 2.60
N TYR A 46 -3.10 -4.11 3.43
CA TYR A 46 -4.53 -3.81 3.60
C TYR A 46 -4.77 -2.44 4.24
N ARG A 47 -3.90 -2.01 5.16
CA ARG A 47 -3.96 -0.65 5.71
C ARG A 47 -3.72 0.39 4.61
N LEU A 48 -2.69 0.21 3.78
CA LEU A 48 -2.39 1.11 2.66
C LEU A 48 -3.55 1.18 1.65
N ILE A 49 -4.16 0.05 1.29
CA ILE A 49 -5.34 0.02 0.41
C ILE A 49 -6.48 0.84 0.99
N ALA A 50 -6.75 0.70 2.29
CA ALA A 50 -7.80 1.47 2.97
C ALA A 50 -7.48 2.97 2.97
N GLU A 51 -6.22 3.35 3.23
CA GLU A 51 -5.76 4.73 3.22
C GLU A 51 -5.86 5.36 1.82
N TYR A 52 -5.39 4.68 0.77
CA TYR A 52 -5.57 5.14 -0.62
C TYR A 52 -7.04 5.25 -1.02
N SER A 53 -7.90 4.32 -0.60
CA SER A 53 -9.34 4.37 -0.90
C SER A 53 -10.02 5.57 -0.23
N GLN A 54 -9.70 5.83 1.05
CA GLN A 54 -10.22 7.01 1.75
C GLN A 54 -9.72 8.30 1.11
N MET A 55 -8.47 8.30 0.65
CA MET A 55 -7.86 9.44 0.02
C MET A 55 -8.44 9.76 -1.36
N GLY A 56 -8.72 8.73 -2.16
CA GLY A 56 -9.46 8.88 -3.40
C GLY A 56 -10.87 9.44 -3.16
N ALA A 57 -11.56 8.98 -2.11
CA ALA A 57 -12.83 9.56 -1.70
C ALA A 57 -12.70 11.03 -1.28
N ASN A 58 -11.66 11.39 -0.51
CA ASN A 58 -11.43 12.77 -0.06
C ASN A 58 -11.08 13.70 -1.23
N MET A 59 -10.21 13.31 -2.15
CA MET A 59 -9.92 14.09 -3.35
C MET A 59 -11.12 14.22 -4.28
N THR A 60 -11.99 13.24 -4.29
CA THR A 60 -13.23 13.36 -5.05
C THR A 60 -14.17 14.43 -4.46
N ILE A 61 -14.17 14.57 -3.14
CA ILE A 61 -15.01 15.53 -2.42
C ILE A 61 -14.38 16.94 -2.45
N GLU A 62 -13.07 17.05 -2.25
CA GLU A 62 -12.35 18.32 -2.05
C GLU A 62 -11.56 18.81 -3.28
N GLY A 63 -11.38 17.96 -4.31
CA GLY A 63 -10.48 18.21 -5.44
C GLY A 63 -9.01 17.87 -5.14
N GLU A 64 -8.14 18.03 -6.14
CA GLU A 64 -6.68 17.85 -6.00
C GLU A 64 -6.04 19.03 -5.26
N THR A 65 -6.13 19.03 -3.93
CA THR A 65 -5.48 20.02 -3.08
C THR A 65 -4.02 19.62 -2.76
N PRO A 66 -3.12 20.58 -2.48
CA PRO A 66 -1.73 20.30 -2.10
C PRO A 66 -1.58 19.36 -0.90
N GLU A 67 -2.50 19.43 0.06
CA GLU A 67 -2.53 18.57 1.25
C GLU A 67 -2.78 17.10 0.87
N ASN A 68 -3.61 16.88 -0.16
CA ASN A 68 -3.82 15.56 -0.72
C ASN A 68 -2.57 15.10 -1.51
N LEU A 69 -1.84 15.96 -2.20
CA LEU A 69 -0.59 15.54 -2.85
C LEU A 69 0.51 15.12 -1.86
N VAL A 70 0.66 15.86 -0.75
CA VAL A 70 1.65 15.53 0.31
C VAL A 70 1.36 14.17 0.96
N ARG A 71 0.09 13.84 1.16
CA ARG A 71 -0.33 12.57 1.74
C ARG A 71 -0.02 11.37 0.82
N LEU A 72 -0.09 11.53 -0.51
CA LEU A 72 0.28 10.48 -1.46
C LEU A 72 1.77 10.12 -1.32
N GLN A 73 2.62 11.14 -1.23
CA GLN A 73 4.06 10.94 -1.12
C GLN A 73 4.45 10.16 0.16
N HIS A 74 3.81 10.46 1.30
CA HIS A 74 4.05 9.69 2.53
C HIS A 74 3.62 8.22 2.43
N LEU A 75 2.57 7.91 1.66
CA LEU A 75 2.12 6.53 1.46
C LEU A 75 3.04 5.77 0.51
N GLU A 76 3.64 6.43 -0.47
CA GLU A 76 4.68 5.85 -1.32
C GLU A 76 5.95 5.50 -0.52
N ASP A 77 6.32 6.33 0.46
CA ASP A 77 7.43 6.03 1.37
C ASP A 77 7.13 4.82 2.28
N LEU A 78 5.87 4.67 2.70
CA LEU A 78 5.43 3.51 3.48
C LEU A 78 5.35 2.24 2.65
N SER A 79 4.90 2.31 1.39
CA SER A 79 4.82 1.14 0.50
C SER A 79 6.22 0.67 0.07
N THR A 80 7.15 1.58 -0.19
CA THR A 80 8.55 1.24 -0.51
C THR A 80 9.29 0.57 0.65
N SER A 81 8.86 0.81 1.90
CA SER A 81 9.41 0.13 3.08
C SER A 81 9.05 -1.36 3.20
N LEU A 82 8.05 -1.84 2.46
CA LEU A 82 7.62 -3.25 2.43
C LEU A 82 8.45 -4.12 1.49
N SER A 83 9.40 -3.54 0.74
CA SER A 83 10.27 -4.29 -0.15
C SER A 83 11.18 -5.25 0.66
N PRO A 84 11.20 -6.57 0.39
CA PRO A 84 11.93 -7.56 1.17
C PRO A 84 13.45 -7.54 0.94
N THR A 85 13.99 -6.46 0.37
CA THR A 85 15.41 -6.30 0.05
C THR A 85 16.02 -5.07 0.74
N GLY A 86 16.00 -5.07 2.07
CA GLY A 86 17.17 -4.77 2.92
C GLY A 86 18.11 -3.60 2.62
N LYS A 87 17.70 -2.51 1.96
CA LYS A 87 18.47 -1.26 1.90
C LYS A 87 17.55 -0.04 1.94
N LEU A 88 17.28 0.42 3.15
CA LEU A 88 16.88 1.80 3.41
C LEU A 88 18.11 2.68 3.14
N ILE A 89 18.18 3.34 1.99
CA ILE A 89 19.15 4.42 1.78
C ILE A 89 18.40 5.71 2.10
N VAL A 90 18.65 6.22 3.31
CA VAL A 90 18.28 7.60 3.68
C VAL A 90 19.15 8.52 2.83
N LEU A 91 18.56 9.24 1.88
CA LEU A 91 19.23 10.38 1.25
C LEU A 91 19.22 11.54 2.24
N LYS A 92 20.42 12.06 2.47
CA LYS A 92 20.80 13.04 3.49
C LYS A 92 20.49 14.47 3.05
#